data_AF-A0A497QVD1-F1
#
_entry.id   AF-A0A497QVD1-F1
#
_cell.length_a   1.000
_cell.length_b   1.000
_cell.length_c   1.000
_cell.angle_alpha   90.00
_cell.angle_beta   90.00
_cell.angle_gamma   90.00
#
_symmetry.space_group_name_H-M   'P 1'
#
loop_
_entity.id
_entity.type
_entity.pdbx_description
1 polymer ?
#
loop_
_entity_poly.entity_id
_entity_poly.type
_entity_poly.pdbx_seq_one_letter_code
_entity_poly.pdbx_strand_id
1 'polypeptide(L)'
;MYTRTETGVMVIKDGAAWGIVYKDGQVAQYGWLHPSDKNVEIYKRSSCRVPTDVLLHNSPCKEEMSCAVVVPVKRTINIECI
;
A
#
# COMPACT_ATOMS: atom_id res chain seq x y z
N MET A 1 6.59 19.94 -17.02
CA MET A 1 6.23 18.58 -16.54
C MET A 1 7.17 18.25 -15.40
N TYR A 2 6.63 18.07 -14.20
CA TYR A 2 7.43 17.69 -13.02
C TYR A 2 7.21 16.22 -12.72
N THR A 3 8.27 15.49 -12.37
CA THR A 3 8.17 14.08 -12.01
C THR A 3 8.60 13.91 -10.56
N ARG A 4 7.72 13.34 -9.74
CA ARG A 4 8.04 12.91 -8.37
C ARG A 4 8.21 11.39 -8.37
N THR A 5 9.32 10.93 -7.83
CA THR A 5 9.57 9.49 -7.62
C THR A 5 9.39 9.15 -6.15
N GLU A 6 8.64 8.10 -5.87
CA GLU A 6 8.50 7.51 -4.53
C GLU A 6 9.09 6.10 -4.54
N THR A 7 9.93 5.81 -3.55
CA THR A 7 10.58 4.50 -3.41
C THR A 7 10.35 3.95 -2.02
N GLY A 8 10.07 2.66 -1.91
CA GLY A 8 9.88 2.00 -0.64
C GLY A 8 9.44 0.57 -0.84
N VAL A 9 8.50 0.11 -0.01
CA VAL A 9 7.94 -1.23 -0.11
C VAL A 9 6.41 -1.19 -0.10
N MET A 10 5.80 -2.19 -0.73
CA MET A 10 4.38 -2.47 -0.64
C MET A 10 4.17 -3.88 -0.10
N VAL A 11 3.04 -4.10 0.56
CA VAL A 11 2.57 -5.44 0.91
C VAL A 11 1.67 -5.93 -0.22
N ILE A 12 2.09 -7.00 -0.90
CA ILE A 12 1.43 -7.56 -2.09
C ILE A 12 0.90 -8.95 -1.80
N LYS A 13 -0.32 -9.24 -2.28
CA LYS A 13 -0.93 -10.57 -2.29
C LYS A 13 -1.71 -10.73 -3.60
N ASP A 14 -1.47 -11.82 -4.33
CA ASP A 14 -2.20 -12.16 -5.56
C ASP A 14 -2.27 -11.02 -6.60
N GLY A 15 -1.18 -10.24 -6.73
CA GLY A 15 -1.09 -9.10 -7.64
C GLY A 15 -1.77 -7.82 -7.17
N ALA A 16 -2.42 -7.84 -6.00
CA ALA A 16 -3.01 -6.68 -5.35
C ALA A 16 -2.13 -6.18 -4.19
N ALA A 17 -2.18 -4.87 -3.92
CA ALA A 17 -1.44 -4.23 -2.84
C ALA A 17 -2.37 -3.85 -1.69
N TRP A 18 -1.88 -3.94 -0.46
CA TRP A 18 -2.60 -3.49 0.71
C TRP A 18 -2.76 -1.96 0.69
N GLY A 19 -3.96 -1.46 0.95
CA GLY A 19 -4.25 -0.04 0.97
C GLY A 19 -5.56 0.29 1.69
N ILE A 20 -5.95 1.55 1.61
CA ILE A 20 -7.14 2.07 2.28
C ILE A 20 -8.31 2.09 1.30
N VAL A 21 -9.39 1.41 1.66
CA VAL A 21 -10.65 1.40 0.90
C VAL A 21 -11.59 2.45 1.50
N TYR A 22 -11.92 3.44 0.68
CA TYR A 22 -12.93 4.45 1.01
C TYR A 22 -14.29 4.02 0.49
N LYS A 23 -15.33 4.16 1.30
CA LYS A 23 -16.73 4.00 0.88
C LYS A 23 -17.43 5.34 1.11
N ASP A 24 -18.03 5.88 0.06
CA ASP A 24 -18.75 7.18 0.10
C ASP A 24 -17.90 8.34 0.64
N GLY A 25 -16.60 8.33 0.32
CA GLY A 25 -15.65 9.39 0.74
C GLY A 25 -15.19 9.31 2.20
N GLN A 26 -15.69 8.34 2.98
CA GLN A 26 -15.20 8.06 4.33
C GLN A 26 -14.28 6.83 4.31
N VAL A 27 -13.26 6.83 5.18
CA VAL A 27 -12.41 5.64 5.38
C VAL A 27 -13.32 4.53 5.87
N ALA A 28 -13.49 3.50 5.05
CA ALA A 28 -14.39 2.41 5.39
C ALA A 28 -13.63 1.22 5.99
N GLN A 29 -12.48 0.87 5.40
CA GLN A 29 -11.70 -0.31 5.79
C GLN A 29 -10.33 -0.34 5.09
N TYR A 30 -9.42 -1.20 5.54
CA TYR A 30 -8.25 -1.58 4.75
C TYR A 30 -8.60 -2.76 3.84
N GLY A 31 -7.89 -2.91 2.73
CA GLY A 31 -8.11 -4.02 1.80
C GLY A 31 -7.09 -4.09 0.66
N TRP A 32 -7.31 -5.05 -0.22
CA TRP A 32 -6.47 -5.28 -1.40
C TRP A 32 -6.95 -4.42 -2.57
N LEU A 33 -6.05 -3.60 -3.09
CA LEU A 33 -6.28 -2.65 -4.18
C LEU A 33 -5.30 -2.91 -5.33
N HIS A 34 -5.58 -2.32 -6.49
CA HIS A 34 -4.59 -2.33 -7.56
C HIS A 34 -3.31 -1.58 -7.10
N PRO A 35 -2.08 -2.07 -7.36
CA PRO A 35 -0.86 -1.43 -6.84
C PRO A 35 -0.63 0.03 -7.27
N SER A 36 -1.20 0.42 -8.41
CA SER A 36 -1.16 1.81 -8.90
C SER A 36 -2.25 2.72 -8.30
N ASP A 37 -3.15 2.18 -7.47
CA ASP A 37 -4.20 2.97 -6.84
C ASP A 37 -3.56 4.00 -5.89
N LYS A 38 -4.11 5.22 -5.88
CA LYS A 38 -3.63 6.32 -5.05
C LYS A 38 -3.75 6.03 -3.54
N ASN A 39 -4.65 5.13 -3.15
CA ASN A 39 -4.87 4.75 -1.77
C ASN A 39 -3.96 3.59 -1.30
N VAL A 40 -3.08 3.11 -2.18
CA VAL A 40 -1.99 2.19 -1.81
C VAL A 40 -0.78 3.02 -1.39
N GLU A 41 -0.39 2.86 -0.13
CA GLU A 41 0.75 3.55 0.46
C GLU A 41 2.06 2.83 0.13
N ILE A 42 3.14 3.61 -0.04
CA ILE A 42 4.50 3.09 -0.14
C ILE A 42 5.18 3.28 1.21
N TYR A 43 5.38 2.17 1.92
CA TYR A 43 5.98 2.20 3.24
C TYR A 43 7.50 2.36 3.14
N LYS A 44 8.09 2.99 4.16
CA LYS A 44 9.55 2.99 4.30
C LYS A 44 10.01 1.55 4.57
N ARG A 45 11.06 1.11 3.88
CA ARG A 45 11.64 -0.23 4.07
C ARG A 45 12.04 -0.50 5.53
N SER A 46 12.42 0.53 6.28
CA SER A 46 12.77 0.40 7.70
C SER A 46 11.57 0.12 8.62
N SER A 47 10.36 0.51 8.22
CA SER A 47 9.14 0.40 9.01
C SER A 47 8.21 -0.74 8.57
N CYS A 48 8.51 -1.41 7.45
CA CYS A 48 7.76 -2.57 6.97
C CYS A 48 8.75 -3.62 6.45
N ARG A 49 9.00 -4.63 7.27
CA ARG A 49 9.90 -5.76 7.00
C ARG A 49 9.11 -7.03 6.75
N VAL A 50 7.95 -7.17 7.38
CA VAL A 50 7.01 -8.27 7.17
C VAL A 50 5.60 -7.73 6.87
N PRO A 51 4.73 -8.50 6.20
CA PRO A 51 3.40 -8.03 5.81
C PRO A 51 2.56 -7.49 6.96
N THR A 52 2.67 -8.07 8.15
CA THR A 52 1.88 -7.65 9.31
C THR A 52 2.31 -6.33 9.94
N ASP A 53 3.46 -5.75 9.55
CA ASP A 53 3.95 -4.48 10.11
C ASP A 53 3.05 -3.29 9.74
N VAL A 54 2.25 -3.42 8.68
CA VAL A 54 1.29 -2.38 8.24
C VAL A 54 -0.04 -2.47 8.99
N LEU A 55 -0.20 -3.47 9.87
CA LEU A 55 -1.40 -3.70 10.65
C LEU A 55 -1.26 -3.16 12.07
N LEU A 56 -2.40 -2.79 12.66
CA LEU A 56 -2.48 -2.56 14.10
C LEU A 56 -2.24 -3.86 14.87
N HIS A 57 -1.75 -3.74 16.12
CA HIS A 57 -1.35 -4.88 16.95
C HIS A 57 -2.42 -5.98 17.08
N ASN A 58 -3.71 -5.63 17.08
CA ASN A 58 -4.82 -6.58 17.18
C ASN A 58 -5.71 -6.58 15.92
N SER A 59 -5.13 -6.30 14.76
CA SER A 59 -5.88 -6.30 13.50
C SER A 59 -6.43 -7.70 13.20
N PRO A 60 -7.72 -7.84 12.87
CA PRO A 60 -8.30 -9.10 12.44
C PRO A 60 -7.72 -9.60 11.11
N CYS A 61 -7.07 -8.73 10.33
CA CYS A 61 -6.46 -9.06 9.04
C CYS A 61 -5.10 -9.78 9.16
N LYS A 62 -4.61 -10.07 10.38
CA LYS A 62 -3.30 -10.72 10.57
C LYS A 62 -3.19 -12.07 9.88
N GLU A 63 -4.23 -12.89 9.95
CA GLU A 63 -4.24 -14.21 9.30
C GLU A 63 -4.20 -14.08 7.78
N GLU A 64 -4.91 -13.09 7.24
CA GLU A 64 -4.94 -12.83 5.79
C GLU A 64 -3.57 -12.40 5.23
N MET A 65 -2.77 -11.73 6.05
CA MET A 65 -1.41 -11.29 5.72
C MET A 65 -0.38 -12.42 5.63
N SER A 66 -0.71 -13.63 6.09
CA SER A 66 0.23 -14.76 6.08
C SER A 66 0.68 -15.17 4.67
N CYS A 67 -0.16 -14.94 3.66
CA CYS A 67 0.14 -15.22 2.25
C CYS A 67 0.68 -14.00 1.48
N ALA A 68 0.83 -12.85 2.14
CA ALA A 68 1.33 -11.64 1.51
C ALA A 68 2.85 -11.57 1.57
N VAL A 69 3.44 -10.72 0.72
CA VAL A 69 4.88 -10.49 0.65
C VAL A 69 5.20 -9.01 0.63
N VAL A 70 6.33 -8.63 1.22
CA VAL A 70 6.85 -7.25 1.15
C VAL A 70 7.73 -7.12 -0.08
N VAL A 71 7.33 -6.26 -1.02
CA VAL A 71 8.01 -6.09 -2.32
C VAL A 71 8.57 -4.68 -2.41
N PRO A 72 9.85 -4.50 -2.81
CA PRO A 72 10.38 -3.18 -3.10
C PRO A 72 9.75 -2.59 -4.36
N VAL A 73 9.36 -1.33 -4.29
CA VAL A 73 8.66 -0.66 -5.39
C VAL A 73 9.23 0.74 -5.64
N LYS A 74 9.04 1.21 -6.87
CA LYS A 74 9.27 2.58 -7.32
C LYS A 74 8.02 3.05 -8.06
N ARG A 75 7.39 4.12 -7.57
CA ARG A 75 6.25 4.78 -8.21
C ARG A 75 6.68 6.12 -8.78
N THR A 76 6.29 6.38 -10.02
CA THR A 76 6.57 7.63 -10.72
C THR A 76 5.26 8.38 -10.86
N ILE A 77 5.21 9.61 -10.35
CA ILE A 77 4.05 10.50 -10.43
C ILE A 77 4.41 11.64 -11.37
N ASN A 78 3.67 11.75 -12.48
CA ASN A 78 3.80 12.86 -13.41
C ASN A 78 2.83 13.96 -13.00
N ILE A 79 3.36 15.17 -12.83
CA ILE A 79 2.63 16.36 -12.44
C ILE A 79 2.56 17.27 -13.66
N GLU A 80 1.34 17.49 -14.13
CA GLU A 80 1.01 18.43 -15.18
C GLU A 80 0.46 19.71 -14.52
N CYS A 81 1.09 20.85 -14.82
CA CYS A 81 0.56 22.15 -14.45
C CYS A 81 -0.41 22.56 -15.55
N ILE A 82 -1.69 22.67 -15.20
CA ILE A 82 -2.77 23.17 -16.08
C ILE A 82 -2.95 24.66 -15.81
#